data_AF-A0A0Q8VZV3-F1
#
_entry.id   AF-A0A0Q8VZV3-F1
#
_cell.length_a   1.000
_cell.length_b   1.000
_cell.length_c   1.000
_cell.angle_alpha   90.00
_cell.angle_beta   90.00
_cell.angle_gamma   90.00
#
_symmetry.space_group_name_H-M   'P 1'
#
loop_
_entity.id
_entity.type
_entity.pdbx_description
1 polymer ?
#
loop_
_entity_poly.entity_id
_entity_poly.type
_entity_poly.pdbx_seq_one_letter_code
_entity_poly.pdbx_strand_id
1 'polypeptide(L)'
;MKHVNGRAPWAITLTVVALAVTACTSNPAASAPTGDSTPEPTQPAAELMPPDADARHLCGQVSALEGIRFRSDWEHGQGLIDDVEYASRVAAVEDAWTYMVQGQTDVSAAINDAQRALSDGGIGYENTAFQRAVGDVAGACDEAGSLVSVSALPGQGG
;
A
#
# COMPACT_ATOMS: atom_id res chain seq x y z
N MET A 1 -62.68 -12.95 4.69
CA MET A 1 -62.61 -11.56 5.20
C MET A 1 -61.55 -10.79 4.40
N LYS A 2 -61.55 -9.46 4.41
CA LYS A 2 -60.62 -8.61 3.61
C LYS A 2 -59.58 -7.93 4.50
N HIS A 3 -58.30 -8.01 4.14
CA HIS A 3 -57.21 -7.02 4.33
C HIS A 3 -56.05 -7.55 3.44
N VAL A 4 -55.67 -7.02 2.27
CA VAL A 4 -55.49 -5.66 1.73
C VAL A 4 -54.18 -4.99 2.18
N ASN A 5 -53.16 -5.16 1.33
CA ASN A 5 -52.04 -4.29 0.95
C ASN A 5 -51.24 -3.51 2.02
N GLY A 6 -49.90 -3.66 1.94
CA GLY A 6 -48.92 -2.86 2.68
C GLY A 6 -47.54 -2.79 2.01
N ARG A 7 -47.48 -2.70 0.68
CA ARG A 7 -46.21 -2.57 -0.07
C ARG A 7 -45.81 -1.10 -0.13
N ALA A 8 -44.75 -0.70 0.59
CA ALA A 8 -44.21 0.66 0.62
C ALA A 8 -42.86 0.73 -0.15
N PRO A 9 -42.47 1.91 -0.70
CA PRO A 9 -41.43 1.99 -1.73
C PRO A 9 -40.01 2.11 -1.18
N TRP A 10 -39.03 1.93 -2.09
CA TRP A 10 -37.64 2.29 -1.87
C TRP A 10 -37.50 3.80 -1.63
N ALA A 11 -36.67 4.20 -0.65
CA ALA A 11 -36.26 5.57 -0.42
C ALA A 11 -34.73 5.67 -0.55
N ILE A 12 -34.25 5.99 -1.75
CA ILE A 12 -32.82 6.27 -1.97
C ILE A 12 -32.55 7.71 -1.52
N THR A 13 -32.10 7.88 -0.28
CA THR A 13 -31.65 9.19 0.22
C THR A 13 -30.24 9.48 -0.28
N LEU A 14 -30.15 10.08 -1.47
CA LEU A 14 -28.96 10.84 -1.89
C LEU A 14 -28.77 12.02 -0.92
N THR A 15 -27.65 12.02 -0.19
CA THR A 15 -27.20 13.17 0.59
C THR A 15 -25.93 13.72 -0.09
N VAL A 16 -26.02 14.93 -0.64
CA VAL A 16 -24.94 15.54 -1.42
C VAL A 16 -23.83 16.07 -0.51
N VAL A 17 -22.57 15.90 -0.95
CA VAL A 17 -21.37 16.38 -0.26
C VAL A 17 -21.37 17.90 -0.12
N ALA A 18 -21.07 18.39 1.09
CA ALA A 18 -20.83 19.80 1.38
C ALA A 18 -19.44 19.98 2.01
N LEU A 19 -18.41 20.18 1.17
CA LEU A 19 -17.03 20.44 1.59
C LEU A 19 -16.90 21.85 2.19
N ALA A 20 -17.02 21.95 3.51
CA ALA A 20 -16.82 23.20 4.26
C ALA A 20 -15.32 23.49 4.47
N VAL A 21 -14.61 23.85 3.40
CA VAL A 21 -13.21 24.30 3.50
C VAL A 21 -13.14 25.70 4.10
N THR A 22 -12.98 25.79 5.43
CA THR A 22 -12.77 27.05 6.14
C THR A 22 -11.36 27.59 5.89
N ALA A 23 -11.20 28.34 4.79
CA ALA A 23 -9.97 29.06 4.47
C ALA A 23 -9.69 30.22 5.45
N CYS A 24 -8.43 30.43 5.80
CA CYS A 24 -7.99 31.52 6.68
C CYS A 24 -7.95 32.88 5.96
N THR A 25 -8.31 33.96 6.66
CA THR A 25 -8.42 35.33 6.13
C THR A 25 -7.63 36.33 6.99
N SER A 26 -6.80 37.24 6.45
CA SER A 26 -6.32 37.40 5.06
C SER A 26 -4.79 37.63 5.07
N ASN A 27 -4.11 38.67 4.56
CA ASN A 27 -4.42 39.96 3.91
C ASN A 27 -3.26 40.32 2.91
N PRO A 28 -3.25 41.44 2.16
CA PRO A 28 -2.96 41.35 0.74
C PRO A 28 -1.63 41.94 0.27
N ALA A 29 -1.11 41.39 -0.83
CA ALA A 29 -0.15 42.05 -1.72
C ALA A 29 -0.48 41.68 -3.18
N ALA A 30 -0.45 42.65 -4.08
CA ALA A 30 -0.81 42.45 -5.49
C ALA A 30 0.43 42.34 -6.38
N SER A 31 0.40 41.40 -7.32
CA SER A 31 1.17 41.41 -8.57
C SER A 31 0.46 40.54 -9.62
N ALA A 32 0.62 40.90 -10.89
CA ALA A 32 -0.06 40.26 -12.02
C ALA A 32 0.70 38.99 -12.51
N PRO A 33 0.10 38.10 -13.33
CA PRO A 33 0.63 36.76 -13.55
C PRO A 33 1.81 36.74 -14.53
N THR A 34 2.81 35.91 -14.26
CA THR A 34 3.88 35.51 -15.19
C THR A 34 4.49 34.20 -14.70
N GLY A 35 4.80 33.28 -15.62
CA GLY A 35 5.48 32.01 -15.33
C GLY A 35 4.54 30.81 -15.34
N ASP A 36 4.60 30.05 -16.43
CA ASP A 36 4.09 28.67 -16.47
C ASP A 36 5.15 27.80 -15.78
N SER A 37 5.05 27.71 -14.45
CA SER A 37 6.02 27.00 -13.62
C SER A 37 5.74 25.50 -13.67
N THR A 38 6.33 24.83 -14.66
CA THR A 38 6.51 23.37 -14.66
C THR A 38 6.94 22.93 -13.25
N PRO A 39 6.26 21.95 -12.62
CA PRO A 39 6.71 21.42 -11.34
C PRO A 39 8.12 20.86 -11.50
N GLU A 40 9.10 21.56 -10.90
CA GLU A 40 10.45 21.04 -10.76
C GLU A 40 10.34 19.73 -9.96
N PRO A 41 10.87 18.60 -10.44
CA PRO A 41 10.82 17.36 -9.68
C PRO A 41 11.58 17.58 -8.37
N THR A 42 10.87 17.63 -7.25
CA THR A 42 11.47 17.72 -5.91
C THR A 42 12.32 16.48 -5.69
N GLN A 43 13.61 16.55 -6.06
CA GLN A 43 14.56 15.51 -5.73
C GLN A 43 14.56 15.37 -4.21
N PRO A 44 14.39 14.16 -3.65
CA PRO A 44 14.54 13.94 -2.22
C PRO A 44 15.88 14.49 -1.77
N ALA A 45 15.90 15.29 -0.70
CA ALA A 45 17.11 15.95 -0.24
C ALA A 45 18.16 14.88 0.10
N ALA A 46 19.27 14.88 -0.63
CA ALA A 46 20.26 13.80 -0.66
C ALA A 46 21.19 13.78 0.58
N GLU A 47 20.66 14.04 1.77
CA GLU A 47 21.39 13.89 3.04
C GLU A 47 20.47 13.64 4.26
N LEU A 48 19.69 12.57 4.18
CA LEU A 48 19.36 11.76 5.35
C LEU A 48 19.68 10.30 5.01
N MET A 49 20.92 9.87 5.24
CA MET A 49 21.18 8.44 5.41
C MET A 49 20.36 7.97 6.62
N PRO A 50 19.44 7.00 6.46
CA PRO A 50 18.81 6.38 7.61
C PRO A 50 19.88 5.71 8.48
N PRO A 51 19.62 5.42 9.77
CA PRO A 51 20.44 4.44 10.48
C PRO A 51 20.46 3.14 9.65
N ASP A 52 21.64 2.53 9.49
CA ASP A 52 21.82 1.31 8.68
C ASP A 52 20.71 0.31 9.02
N ALA A 53 19.81 0.07 8.05
CA ALA A 53 18.52 -0.53 8.33
C ALA A 53 18.69 -1.96 8.84
N ASP A 54 18.52 -2.13 10.15
CA ASP A 54 18.74 -3.41 10.81
C ASP A 54 17.72 -4.46 10.37
N ALA A 55 18.00 -5.73 10.69
CA ALA A 55 17.13 -6.83 10.27
C ALA A 55 15.67 -6.60 10.69
N ARG A 56 15.41 -6.02 11.87
CA ARG A 56 14.04 -5.75 12.35
C ARG A 56 13.35 -4.65 11.54
N HIS A 57 14.09 -3.62 11.13
CA HIS A 57 13.56 -2.59 10.22
C HIS A 57 13.18 -3.20 8.87
N LEU A 58 14.05 -4.03 8.28
CA LEU A 58 13.79 -4.69 6.99
C LEU A 58 12.60 -5.66 7.07
N CYS A 59 12.57 -6.53 8.08
CA CYS A 59 11.46 -7.45 8.34
C CYS A 59 10.15 -6.73 8.68
N GLY A 60 10.23 -5.53 9.29
CA GLY A 60 9.09 -4.65 9.54
C GLY A 60 8.52 -4.04 8.26
N GLN A 61 9.37 -3.58 7.33
CA GLN A 61 8.94 -3.12 6.00
C GLN A 61 8.24 -4.26 5.25
N VAL A 62 8.85 -5.45 5.17
CA VAL A 62 8.28 -6.63 4.51
C VAL A 62 6.93 -7.04 5.12
N SER A 63 6.83 -7.05 6.46
CA SER A 63 5.56 -7.31 7.16
C SER A 63 4.45 -6.35 6.74
N ALA A 64 4.78 -5.06 6.56
CA ALA A 64 3.81 -4.05 6.13
C ALA A 64 3.38 -4.23 4.67
N LEU A 65 4.31 -4.54 3.75
CA LEU A 65 4.00 -4.75 2.34
C LEU A 65 3.07 -5.95 2.13
N GLU A 66 3.39 -7.10 2.73
CA GLU A 66 2.52 -8.28 2.63
C GLU A 66 1.19 -8.06 3.38
N GLY A 67 1.18 -7.34 4.51
CA GLY A 67 -0.05 -6.95 5.19
C GLY A 67 -0.99 -6.09 4.32
N ILE A 68 -0.45 -5.08 3.62
CA ILE A 68 -1.20 -4.24 2.67
C ILE A 68 -1.74 -5.07 1.51
N ARG A 69 -0.94 -6.02 0.99
CA ARG A 69 -1.36 -6.97 -0.05
C ARG A 69 -2.52 -7.85 0.41
N PHE A 70 -2.36 -8.62 1.49
CA PHE A 70 -3.43 -9.47 2.03
C PHE A 70 -4.71 -8.70 2.39
N ARG A 71 -4.57 -7.46 2.88
CA ARG A 71 -5.71 -6.57 3.13
C ARG A 71 -6.43 -6.19 1.83
N SER A 72 -5.69 -5.88 0.77
CA SER A 72 -6.24 -5.49 -0.54
C SER A 72 -6.90 -6.68 -1.24
N ASP A 73 -6.27 -7.85 -1.23
CA ASP A 73 -6.81 -9.11 -1.73
C ASP A 73 -8.14 -9.46 -1.04
N TRP A 74 -8.21 -9.27 0.29
CA TRP A 74 -9.44 -9.50 1.05
C TRP A 74 -10.53 -8.45 0.76
N GLU A 75 -10.19 -7.16 0.69
CA GLU A 75 -11.17 -6.11 0.37
C GLU A 75 -11.74 -6.27 -1.04
N HIS A 76 -10.92 -6.61 -2.02
CA HIS A 76 -11.35 -6.90 -3.40
C HIS A 76 -12.19 -8.18 -3.45
N GLY A 77 -11.74 -9.26 -2.80
CA GLY A 77 -12.46 -10.53 -2.69
C GLY A 77 -13.77 -10.45 -1.88
N GLN A 78 -14.03 -9.36 -1.15
CA GLN A 78 -15.32 -9.07 -0.52
C GLN A 78 -16.15 -8.02 -1.28
N GLY A 79 -15.65 -7.47 -2.39
CA GLY A 79 -16.30 -6.41 -3.16
C GLY A 79 -16.40 -5.07 -2.43
N LEU A 80 -15.45 -4.81 -1.51
CA LEU A 80 -15.35 -3.55 -0.75
C LEU A 80 -14.57 -2.47 -1.51
N ILE A 81 -13.69 -2.88 -2.44
CA ILE A 81 -12.98 -2.03 -3.40
C ILE A 81 -13.18 -2.60 -4.81
N ASP A 82 -13.06 -1.75 -5.83
CA ASP A 82 -13.18 -2.16 -7.24
C ASP A 82 -11.82 -2.56 -7.86
N ASP A 83 -11.86 -3.04 -9.10
CA ASP A 83 -10.67 -3.49 -9.84
C ASP A 83 -9.61 -2.39 -10.03
N VAL A 84 -10.02 -1.12 -10.07
CA VAL A 84 -9.12 0.03 -10.29
C VAL A 84 -8.42 0.41 -8.99
N GLU A 85 -9.16 0.45 -7.87
CA GLU A 85 -8.55 0.65 -6.56
C GLU A 85 -7.63 -0.52 -6.18
N TYR A 86 -8.06 -1.76 -6.43
CA TYR A 86 -7.24 -2.95 -6.19
C TYR A 86 -5.95 -2.91 -7.03
N ALA A 87 -6.03 -2.67 -8.34
CA ALA A 87 -4.85 -2.55 -9.19
C ALA A 87 -3.92 -1.40 -8.77
N SER A 88 -4.48 -0.28 -8.32
CA SER A 88 -3.69 0.86 -7.80
C SER A 88 -2.93 0.49 -6.51
N ARG A 89 -3.52 -0.31 -5.63
CA ARG A 89 -2.88 -0.79 -4.39
C ARG A 89 -1.82 -1.85 -4.68
N VAL A 90 -2.08 -2.78 -5.61
CA VAL A 90 -1.11 -3.76 -6.10
C VAL A 90 0.13 -3.05 -6.66
N ALA A 91 -0.05 -2.09 -7.57
CA ALA A 91 1.06 -1.32 -8.15
C ALA A 91 1.86 -0.54 -7.09
N ALA A 92 1.21 -0.02 -6.04
CA ALA A 92 1.89 0.65 -4.94
C ALA A 92 2.73 -0.30 -4.06
N VAL A 93 2.29 -1.57 -3.91
CA VAL A 93 3.09 -2.61 -3.23
C VAL A 93 4.25 -3.08 -4.11
N GLU A 94 4.07 -3.16 -5.44
CA GLU A 94 5.15 -3.46 -6.39
C GLU A 94 6.23 -2.37 -6.41
N ASP A 95 5.83 -1.09 -6.44
CA ASP A 95 6.73 0.06 -6.36
C ASP A 95 7.49 0.08 -5.03
N ALA A 96 6.78 -0.10 -3.91
CA ALA A 96 7.38 -0.11 -2.58
C ALA A 96 8.32 -1.32 -2.34
N TRP A 97 8.02 -2.51 -2.88
CA TRP A 97 8.98 -3.62 -2.89
C TRP A 97 10.21 -3.28 -3.75
N THR A 98 10.02 -2.68 -4.93
CA THR A 98 11.10 -2.31 -5.87
C THR A 98 12.07 -1.30 -5.27
N TYR A 99 11.56 -0.29 -4.56
CA TYR A 99 12.35 0.81 -3.99
C TYR A 99 12.60 0.68 -2.46
N MET A 100 12.31 -0.47 -1.85
CA MET A 100 12.52 -0.70 -0.43
C MET A 100 13.98 -0.46 -0.02
N VAL A 101 14.18 0.40 0.99
CA VAL A 101 15.52 0.76 1.48
C VAL A 101 16.11 -0.41 2.26
N GLN A 102 17.33 -0.82 1.88
CA GLN A 102 18.05 -1.93 2.48
C GLN A 102 19.27 -1.46 3.29
N GLY A 103 19.54 -2.13 4.42
CA GLY A 103 20.83 -2.12 5.10
C GLY A 103 21.69 -3.32 4.69
N GLN A 104 22.91 -3.44 5.22
CA GLN A 104 23.72 -4.65 5.09
C GLN A 104 23.41 -5.61 6.26
N THR A 105 22.55 -6.60 6.01
CA THR A 105 22.10 -7.58 7.01
C THR A 105 22.00 -8.97 6.38
N ASP A 106 21.89 -10.01 7.20
CA ASP A 106 21.68 -11.38 6.73
C ASP A 106 20.34 -11.56 5.98
N VAL A 107 19.34 -10.74 6.28
CA VAL A 107 18.02 -10.72 5.60
C VAL A 107 18.12 -10.10 4.20
N SER A 108 19.07 -9.18 3.99
CA SER A 108 19.16 -8.39 2.75
C SER A 108 19.39 -9.26 1.51
N ALA A 109 20.03 -10.43 1.64
CA ALA A 109 20.22 -11.35 0.53
C ALA A 109 18.87 -11.84 -0.05
N ALA A 110 17.99 -12.37 0.82
CA ALA A 110 16.67 -12.85 0.43
C ALA A 110 15.78 -11.73 -0.14
N ILE A 111 15.88 -10.51 0.41
CA ILE A 111 15.18 -9.33 -0.13
C ILE A 111 15.62 -9.03 -1.56
N ASN A 112 16.93 -9.10 -1.86
CA ASN A 112 17.43 -8.91 -3.22
C ASN A 112 17.03 -10.05 -4.18
N ASP A 113 16.79 -11.27 -3.69
CA ASP A 113 16.21 -12.35 -4.50
C ASP A 113 14.72 -12.10 -4.77
N ALA A 114 13.96 -11.60 -3.78
CA ALA A 114 12.56 -11.21 -3.95
C ALA A 114 12.38 -10.04 -4.94
N GLN A 115 13.20 -8.97 -4.84
CA GLN A 115 13.17 -7.86 -5.80
C GLN A 115 13.53 -8.29 -7.23
N ARG A 116 14.41 -9.28 -7.40
CA ARG A 116 14.70 -9.87 -8.73
C ARG A 116 13.54 -10.70 -9.24
N ALA A 117 12.96 -11.59 -8.42
CA ALA A 117 11.81 -12.40 -8.80
C ALA A 117 10.55 -11.56 -9.08
N LEU A 118 10.39 -10.41 -8.41
CA LEU A 118 9.36 -9.41 -8.71
C LEU A 118 9.51 -8.86 -10.13
N SER A 119 10.73 -8.52 -10.53
CA SER A 119 11.05 -7.96 -11.86
C SER A 119 10.67 -8.89 -13.03
N ASP A 120 10.58 -10.20 -12.78
CA ASP A 120 10.23 -11.22 -13.78
C ASP A 120 8.70 -11.44 -13.92
N GLY A 121 7.85 -10.90 -13.04
CA GLY A 121 6.41 -11.23 -13.08
C GLY A 121 5.45 -10.59 -12.06
N GLY A 122 5.82 -9.52 -11.35
CA GLY A 122 4.94 -8.84 -10.39
C GLY A 122 4.69 -9.59 -9.08
N ILE A 123 3.87 -9.04 -8.17
CA ILE A 123 3.50 -9.68 -6.89
C ILE A 123 2.39 -10.75 -7.02
N GLY A 124 1.90 -11.01 -8.24
CA GLY A 124 0.80 -11.94 -8.51
C GLY A 124 1.05 -13.37 -8.02
N TYR A 125 -0.01 -14.08 -7.64
CA TYR A 125 0.07 -15.46 -7.14
C TYR A 125 0.61 -16.46 -8.18
N GLU A 126 0.46 -16.11 -9.46
CA GLU A 126 1.06 -16.78 -10.62
C GLU A 126 2.59 -16.68 -10.64
N ASN A 127 3.19 -15.64 -10.06
CA ASN A 127 4.64 -15.47 -9.94
C ASN A 127 5.19 -16.34 -8.78
N THR A 128 5.19 -17.65 -9.00
CA THR A 128 5.70 -18.65 -8.04
C THR A 128 7.19 -18.50 -7.70
N ALA A 129 7.95 -17.69 -8.44
CA ALA A 129 9.31 -17.31 -8.06
C ALA A 129 9.30 -16.26 -6.95
N PHE A 130 8.50 -15.18 -7.12
CA PHE A 130 8.32 -14.16 -6.08
C PHE A 130 7.69 -14.74 -4.82
N GLN A 131 6.62 -15.54 -4.93
CA GLN A 131 5.98 -16.16 -3.75
C GLN A 131 6.94 -17.08 -2.97
N ARG A 132 7.93 -17.71 -3.63
CA ARG A 132 9.00 -18.45 -2.94
C ARG A 132 9.95 -17.50 -2.22
N ALA A 133 10.46 -16.48 -2.91
CA ALA A 133 11.43 -15.56 -2.36
C ALA A 133 10.89 -14.77 -1.15
N VAL A 134 9.60 -14.41 -1.14
CA VAL A 134 8.94 -13.83 0.06
C VAL A 134 8.92 -14.83 1.24
N GLY A 135 8.75 -16.12 0.97
CA GLY A 135 8.90 -17.18 1.98
C GLY A 135 10.35 -17.32 2.50
N ASP A 136 11.33 -17.20 1.61
CA ASP A 136 12.76 -17.21 1.98
C ASP A 136 13.13 -15.97 2.83
N VAL A 137 12.56 -14.80 2.53
CA VAL A 137 12.66 -13.58 3.37
C VAL A 137 12.05 -13.78 4.74
N ALA A 138 10.86 -14.40 4.83
CA ALA A 138 10.22 -14.70 6.11
C ALA A 138 11.11 -15.62 6.98
N GLY A 139 11.72 -16.65 6.37
CA GLY A 139 12.68 -17.53 7.06
C GLY A 139 13.91 -16.78 7.59
N ALA A 140 14.56 -15.97 6.76
CA ALA A 140 15.72 -15.18 7.17
C ALA A 140 15.40 -14.20 8.31
N CYS A 141 14.19 -13.64 8.32
CA CYS A 141 13.70 -12.77 9.39
C CYS A 141 13.38 -13.50 10.71
N ASP A 142 12.79 -14.69 10.64
CA ASP A 142 12.57 -15.54 11.81
C ASP A 142 13.91 -15.97 12.43
N GLU A 143 14.92 -16.32 11.61
CA GLU A 143 16.30 -16.57 12.06
C GLU A 143 16.95 -15.33 12.69
N ALA A 144 16.68 -14.13 12.16
CA ALA A 144 17.08 -12.86 12.78
C ALA A 144 16.28 -12.49 14.05
N GLY A 145 15.36 -13.34 14.50
CA GLY A 145 14.53 -13.12 15.70
C GLY A 145 13.50 -12.01 15.52
N SER A 146 13.04 -11.77 14.30
CA SER A 146 12.10 -10.73 13.91
C SER A 146 10.88 -11.32 13.19
N LEU A 147 9.98 -11.93 13.96
CA LEU A 147 8.74 -12.58 13.49
C LEU A 147 8.01 -11.74 12.43
N VAL A 148 8.01 -12.20 11.18
CA VAL A 148 7.32 -11.52 10.07
C VAL A 148 5.88 -12.00 10.02
N SER A 149 4.92 -11.09 10.09
CA SER A 149 3.49 -11.45 10.04
C SER A 149 2.98 -11.70 8.62
N VAL A 150 3.75 -12.40 7.77
CA VAL A 150 3.31 -12.84 6.43
C VAL A 150 2.12 -13.81 6.51
N SER A 151 1.91 -14.45 7.66
CA SER A 151 0.75 -15.33 7.89
C SER A 151 -0.51 -14.56 8.29
N ALA A 152 -1.03 -13.70 7.39
CA ALA A 152 -2.36 -13.13 7.54
C ALA A 152 -3.42 -14.24 7.44
N LEU A 153 -3.89 -14.73 8.59
CA LEU A 153 -4.85 -15.83 8.64
C LEU A 153 -6.17 -15.44 7.96
N PRO A 154 -6.73 -16.30 7.08
CA PRO A 154 -7.94 -15.97 6.31
C PRO A 154 -9.08 -15.46 7.18
N GLY A 155 -9.51 -14.22 6.93
CA GLY A 155 -10.61 -13.56 7.64
C GLY A 155 -10.23 -12.72 8.86
N GLN A 156 -8.95 -12.60 9.24
CA GLN A 156 -8.53 -11.58 10.22
C GLN A 156 -8.27 -10.21 9.57
N GLY A 157 -7.79 -10.19 8.32
CA GLY A 157 -7.18 -9.02 7.69
C GLY A 157 -5.73 -8.84 8.15
N GLY A 158 -4.95 -8.12 7.33
CA GLY A 158 -3.72 -7.46 7.79
C GLY A 158 -4.04 -6.21 8.60
#